data_AF-A0A7R9TSG6-F1
#
_entry.id   AF-A0A7R9TSG6-F1
#
_cell.length_a   1.000
_cell.length_b   1.000
_cell.length_c   1.000
_cell.angle_alpha   90.00
_cell.angle_beta   90.00
_cell.angle_gamma   90.00
#
_symmetry.space_group_name_H-M   'P 1'
#
loop_
_entity.id
_entity.type
_entity.pdbx_description
1 polymer ?
#
loop_
_entity_poly.entity_id
_entity_poly.type
_entity_poly.pdbx_seq_one_letter_code
_entity_poly.pdbx_strand_id
1 'polypeptide(L)'
;PSAMAATAALGCPHVAAPSRARRPPRVRPADAAISRRRTSHASSSSSNAAATTTTSGWDLSDFPDGMILSLAKDLEARWRSFPNLRDAPCPSDLKSIDATSASGDPATRMRIENLCLQTDLFRKMHLEVAHGLGGMEVLHVVMYPWAEVAAPIFAADVVAFGGRVTLCIADVSPTALDLSLPEHYLAAAKDAKAAMLLRCPEIEPRPLPEWGEKILSPDACVCVGPPKEDAETNAQATAFAGYAMALHDAHVAWVSDEAFDANPWNDVHGAGVAERLAAQARFCIEQLRNDKTRKALERSMGKGMTDRYMTEVLFDVTCEKTQLGPARRVYGRTPEEKLEKDFDPPRPISEAREIYDERDEREKYEEEAVRVRQAMEEVMLERDDDDDDEDFDSEFEDAEPAALETEDEEEEAEEEEEEEEKEEEEEALEMEEVAEEEEEEEEEQ
;
A
#
# COMPACT_ATOMS: atom_id res chain seq x y z
N PRO A 1 51.12 -15.43 26.57
CA PRO A 1 52.42 -15.72 25.92
C PRO A 1 52.22 -15.95 24.41
N SER A 2 52.72 -14.99 23.62
CA SER A 2 53.03 -14.95 22.18
C SER A 2 51.93 -15.33 21.18
N ALA A 3 51.33 -14.43 20.39
CA ALA A 3 51.89 -13.49 19.41
C ALA A 3 52.78 -14.17 18.35
N MET A 4 52.35 -14.15 17.08
CA MET A 4 53.24 -13.89 15.94
C MET A 4 52.46 -13.35 14.74
N ALA A 5 52.82 -12.12 14.38
CA ALA A 5 52.60 -11.49 13.10
C ALA A 5 53.63 -11.99 12.08
N ALA A 6 53.31 -11.91 10.78
CA ALA A 6 54.30 -11.91 9.72
C ALA A 6 53.86 -10.95 8.60
N THR A 7 54.60 -9.85 8.49
CA THR A 7 54.63 -8.87 7.40
C THR A 7 55.73 -9.24 6.40
N ALA A 8 55.47 -9.01 5.10
CA ALA A 8 56.40 -8.60 4.02
C ALA A 8 55.87 -9.08 2.65
N ALA A 9 56.14 -8.48 1.49
CA ALA A 9 56.46 -7.13 1.01
C ALA A 9 56.66 -7.28 -0.53
N LEU A 10 56.19 -6.30 -1.28
CA LEU A 10 56.72 -5.79 -2.58
C LEU A 10 56.67 -6.66 -3.86
N GLY A 11 56.05 -6.07 -4.90
CA GLY A 11 56.25 -6.47 -6.29
C GLY A 11 55.33 -5.75 -7.30
N CYS A 12 55.60 -4.48 -7.62
CA CYS A 12 55.10 -3.82 -8.84
C CYS A 12 55.77 -4.42 -10.09
N PRO A 13 55.10 -4.41 -11.28
CA PRO A 13 55.36 -3.33 -12.23
C PRO A 13 54.14 -2.85 -13.07
N HIS A 14 54.01 -1.52 -13.12
CA HIS A 14 53.89 -0.61 -14.28
C HIS A 14 52.86 -0.79 -15.44
N VAL A 15 52.08 0.31 -15.60
CA VAL A 15 51.57 1.05 -16.80
C VAL A 15 50.50 0.43 -17.71
N ALA A 16 49.31 1.05 -17.70
CA ALA A 16 48.64 1.57 -18.90
C ALA A 16 47.57 2.62 -18.52
N ALA A 17 47.61 3.78 -19.17
CA ALA A 17 46.67 4.90 -19.00
C ALA A 17 45.48 4.82 -19.98
N PRO A 18 44.36 5.51 -19.69
CA PRO A 18 43.64 6.28 -20.72
C PRO A 18 43.21 7.66 -20.19
N SER A 19 43.66 8.77 -20.78
CA SER A 19 43.13 9.46 -21.96
C SER A 19 41.80 10.21 -21.75
N ARG A 20 41.96 11.51 -21.48
CA ARG A 20 41.18 12.69 -21.92
C ARG A 20 39.65 12.73 -21.72
N ALA A 21 39.31 13.59 -20.77
CA ALA A 21 38.02 14.26 -20.58
C ALA A 21 37.40 14.84 -21.87
N ARG A 22 36.11 14.56 -22.08
CA ARG A 22 35.25 15.22 -23.07
C ARG A 22 34.55 16.42 -22.43
N ARG A 23 34.67 17.58 -23.08
CA ARG A 23 33.95 18.83 -22.78
C ARG A 23 32.47 18.73 -23.22
N PRO A 24 31.54 19.42 -22.54
CA PRO A 24 30.16 19.59 -23.02
C PRO A 24 30.06 20.69 -24.09
N PRO A 25 29.03 20.65 -24.98
CA PRO A 25 28.86 21.64 -26.03
C PRO A 25 28.26 22.95 -25.49
N ARG A 26 28.79 24.06 -26.00
CA ARG A 26 28.33 25.44 -25.76
C ARG A 26 27.05 25.72 -26.54
N VAL A 27 25.99 26.14 -25.84
CA VAL A 27 24.84 26.83 -26.43
C VAL A 27 25.20 28.31 -26.62
N ARG A 28 24.94 28.86 -27.80
CA ARG A 28 25.04 30.32 -28.07
C ARG A 28 23.64 30.95 -27.96
N PRO A 29 23.51 32.15 -27.39
CA PRO A 29 22.25 32.87 -27.33
C PRO A 29 22.04 33.69 -28.61
N ALA A 30 20.78 33.81 -29.03
CA ALA A 30 20.38 34.83 -30.00
C ALA A 30 19.13 35.53 -29.47
N ASP A 31 19.34 36.73 -28.94
CA ASP A 31 18.33 37.76 -28.80
C ASP A 31 17.77 38.17 -30.17
N ALA A 32 16.45 38.36 -30.25
CA ALA A 32 15.84 39.47 -31.00
C ALA A 32 14.35 39.57 -30.67
N ALA A 33 14.01 40.58 -29.87
CA ALA A 33 12.68 41.18 -29.85
C ALA A 33 12.33 41.75 -31.24
N ILE A 34 11.04 41.79 -31.60
CA ILE A 34 10.35 42.95 -32.22
C ILE A 34 8.87 42.66 -32.54
N SER A 35 8.06 43.65 -32.18
CA SER A 35 6.75 44.07 -32.74
C SER A 35 5.44 43.37 -32.38
N ARG A 36 4.72 44.10 -31.54
CA ARG A 36 3.25 44.21 -31.49
C ARG A 36 2.65 44.41 -32.90
N ARG A 37 1.60 43.65 -33.22
CA ARG A 37 0.47 44.13 -34.03
C ARG A 37 -0.85 43.54 -33.50
N ARG A 38 -1.72 44.44 -33.04
CA ARG A 38 -3.16 44.21 -32.88
C ARG A 38 -3.79 44.14 -34.27
N THR A 39 -4.56 43.08 -34.53
CA THR A 39 -5.67 43.12 -35.48
C THR A 39 -6.80 42.28 -34.92
N SER A 40 -7.87 42.99 -34.55
CA SER A 40 -9.18 42.48 -34.17
C SER A 40 -9.92 41.93 -35.38
N HIS A 41 -10.28 40.65 -35.40
CA HIS A 41 -11.41 40.12 -36.19
C HIS A 41 -12.18 39.12 -35.34
N ALA A 42 -13.47 39.39 -35.17
CA ALA A 42 -14.44 38.53 -34.52
C ALA A 42 -15.09 37.62 -35.58
N SER A 43 -15.17 36.32 -35.28
CA SER A 43 -16.18 35.43 -35.87
C SER A 43 -16.22 34.07 -35.16
N SER A 44 -17.34 33.85 -34.46
CA SER A 44 -18.13 32.61 -34.32
C SER A 44 -17.47 31.31 -33.82
N SER A 45 -17.92 30.93 -32.62
CA SER A 45 -18.40 29.60 -32.20
C SER A 45 -17.52 28.37 -32.47
N SER A 46 -16.92 27.85 -31.40
CA SER A 46 -17.18 26.50 -30.89
C SER A 46 -16.54 26.37 -29.52
N SER A 47 -17.37 26.40 -28.48
CA SER A 47 -16.98 26.08 -27.12
C SER A 47 -16.65 24.60 -27.04
N ASN A 48 -15.38 24.23 -27.22
CA ASN A 48 -14.87 23.00 -26.63
C ASN A 48 -14.74 23.26 -25.14
N ALA A 49 -15.84 23.01 -24.42
CA ALA A 49 -15.77 22.71 -23.02
C ALA A 49 -14.82 21.50 -22.91
N ALA A 50 -13.60 21.75 -22.45
CA ALA A 50 -12.81 20.70 -21.86
C ALA A 50 -13.70 20.09 -20.78
N ALA A 51 -14.06 18.82 -20.95
CA ALA A 51 -14.74 18.08 -19.92
C ALA A 51 -13.77 18.01 -18.73
N THR A 52 -13.93 18.95 -17.80
CA THR A 52 -13.38 18.84 -16.47
C THR A 52 -14.05 17.62 -15.87
N THR A 53 -13.36 16.48 -15.89
CA THR A 53 -13.77 15.30 -15.16
C THR A 53 -13.83 15.68 -13.69
N THR A 54 -15.04 15.86 -13.17
CA THR A 54 -15.28 16.04 -11.74
C THR A 54 -15.02 14.71 -11.05
N THR A 55 -13.82 14.52 -10.50
CA THR A 55 -13.55 13.52 -9.46
C THR A 55 -14.26 13.97 -8.19
N SER A 56 -15.52 13.59 -8.01
CA SER A 56 -16.39 14.15 -6.97
C SER A 56 -16.70 13.17 -5.82
N GLY A 57 -15.72 12.44 -5.30
CA GLY A 57 -15.99 11.53 -4.17
C GLY A 57 -14.78 11.01 -3.42
N TRP A 58 -13.64 11.71 -3.51
CA TRP A 58 -12.46 11.43 -2.69
C TRP A 58 -12.20 12.70 -1.88
N ASP A 59 -12.59 12.68 -0.61
CA ASP A 59 -12.48 13.83 0.28
C ASP A 59 -11.85 13.43 1.61
N LEU A 60 -10.63 13.90 1.84
CA LEU A 60 -9.86 13.63 3.06
C LEU A 60 -9.83 14.81 4.02
N SER A 61 -10.66 15.83 3.81
CA SER A 61 -10.63 17.06 4.61
C SER A 61 -11.01 16.83 6.07
N ASP A 62 -11.87 15.85 6.34
CA ASP A 62 -12.34 15.47 7.67
C ASP A 62 -11.54 14.29 8.28
N PHE A 63 -10.53 13.77 7.57
CA PHE A 63 -9.72 12.64 8.04
C PHE A 63 -8.66 13.11 9.07
N PRO A 64 -8.44 12.40 10.18
CA PRO A 64 -7.44 12.78 11.20
C PRO A 64 -6.03 12.96 10.64
N ASP A 65 -5.34 14.01 11.09
CA ASP A 65 -3.92 14.17 10.78
C ASP A 65 -3.11 13.04 11.44
N GLY A 66 -2.20 12.43 10.67
CA GLY A 66 -1.42 11.31 11.16
C GLY A 66 -0.76 10.52 10.03
N MET A 67 -0.18 9.38 10.41
CA MET A 67 0.56 8.54 9.47
C MET A 67 -0.32 7.99 8.35
N ILE A 68 -1.53 7.54 8.66
CA ILE A 68 -2.46 6.98 7.67
C ILE A 68 -2.81 8.04 6.61
N LEU A 69 -3.16 9.25 7.03
CA LEU A 69 -3.46 10.34 6.11
C LEU A 69 -2.24 10.72 5.26
N SER A 70 -1.05 10.77 5.86
CA SER A 70 0.21 11.04 5.17
C SER A 70 0.48 9.98 4.09
N LEU A 71 0.37 8.69 4.44
CA LEU A 71 0.57 7.56 3.55
C LEU A 71 -0.46 7.54 2.40
N ALA A 72 -1.72 7.82 2.69
CA ALA A 72 -2.78 7.92 1.69
C ALA A 72 -2.50 9.04 0.67
N LYS A 73 -2.13 10.24 1.14
CA LYS A 73 -1.75 11.37 0.27
C LYS A 73 -0.54 11.04 -0.59
N ASP A 74 0.43 10.34 -0.03
CA ASP A 74 1.65 9.91 -0.70
C ASP A 74 1.39 8.88 -1.82
N LEU A 75 0.51 7.91 -1.57
CA LEU A 75 0.07 6.93 -2.56
C LEU A 75 -0.79 7.57 -3.64
N GLU A 76 -1.74 8.43 -3.27
CA GLU A 76 -2.54 9.18 -4.24
C GLU A 76 -1.62 9.99 -5.17
N ALA A 77 -0.67 10.76 -4.61
CA ALA A 77 0.25 11.56 -5.41
C ALA A 77 1.03 10.72 -6.43
N ARG A 78 1.49 9.53 -6.04
CA ARG A 78 2.16 8.57 -6.94
C ARG A 78 1.20 8.08 -8.02
N TRP A 79 0.00 7.63 -7.68
CA TRP A 79 -0.96 7.10 -8.64
C TRP A 79 -1.47 8.15 -9.62
N ARG A 80 -1.67 9.39 -9.17
CA ARG A 80 -2.06 10.52 -10.04
C ARG A 80 -1.00 10.83 -11.11
N SER A 81 0.24 10.39 -10.92
CA SER A 81 1.31 10.54 -11.91
C SER A 81 1.31 9.45 -12.99
N PHE A 82 0.49 8.39 -12.84
CA PHE A 82 0.49 7.29 -13.80
C PHE A 82 -0.07 7.72 -15.18
N PRO A 83 0.53 7.22 -16.27
CA PRO A 83 0.00 7.45 -17.60
C PRO A 83 -1.35 6.75 -17.79
N ASN A 84 -2.21 7.32 -18.62
CA ASN A 84 -3.51 6.74 -18.98
C ASN A 84 -4.41 6.40 -17.78
N LEU A 85 -4.28 7.13 -16.69
CA LEU A 85 -5.10 6.99 -15.49
C LEU A 85 -6.57 7.31 -15.77
N ARG A 86 -7.47 6.48 -15.24
CA ARG A 86 -8.93 6.63 -15.35
C ARG A 86 -9.58 6.22 -14.03
N ASP A 87 -10.82 6.63 -13.80
CA ASP A 87 -11.62 6.07 -12.70
C ASP A 87 -11.90 4.59 -12.98
N ALA A 88 -11.72 3.73 -11.97
CA ALA A 88 -12.18 2.34 -12.02
C ALA A 88 -13.67 2.25 -11.60
N PRO A 89 -14.38 1.18 -12.01
CA PRO A 89 -15.74 0.93 -11.53
C PRO A 89 -15.79 0.87 -10.00
N CYS A 90 -16.68 1.65 -9.41
CA CYS A 90 -17.05 1.60 -7.99
C CYS A 90 -18.48 2.15 -7.88
N PRO A 91 -19.42 1.45 -7.20
CA PRO A 91 -20.77 1.95 -6.98
C PRO A 91 -20.74 3.35 -6.36
N SER A 92 -21.51 4.29 -6.93
CA SER A 92 -21.42 5.70 -6.53
C SER A 92 -21.79 5.94 -5.08
N ASP A 93 -22.68 5.12 -4.52
CA ASP A 93 -23.12 5.14 -3.13
C ASP A 93 -22.10 4.52 -2.16
N LEU A 94 -21.08 3.82 -2.68
CA LEU A 94 -20.00 3.23 -1.89
C LEU A 94 -18.65 3.95 -2.07
N LYS A 95 -18.60 5.00 -2.90
CA LYS A 95 -17.38 5.83 -3.05
C LYS A 95 -17.04 6.63 -1.79
N SER A 96 -18.06 7.08 -1.09
CA SER A 96 -17.95 7.86 0.15
C SER A 96 -19.12 7.46 1.04
N ILE A 97 -18.82 6.89 2.20
CA ILE A 97 -19.79 6.30 3.12
C ILE A 97 -19.69 7.03 4.45
N ASP A 98 -20.81 7.55 4.94
CA ASP A 98 -20.97 8.00 6.33
C ASP A 98 -22.01 7.08 6.96
N ALA A 99 -21.54 6.10 7.73
CA ALA A 99 -22.35 5.06 8.33
C ALA A 99 -22.47 5.29 9.83
N THR A 100 -23.60 4.91 10.40
CA THR A 100 -23.83 4.81 11.84
C THR A 100 -24.82 3.67 12.03
N SER A 101 -24.65 2.89 13.10
CA SER A 101 -25.50 1.73 13.35
C SER A 101 -26.99 2.11 13.41
N ALA A 102 -27.86 1.11 13.24
CA ALA A 102 -29.31 1.33 13.27
C ALA A 102 -29.83 1.87 14.62
N SER A 103 -29.09 1.68 15.71
CA SER A 103 -29.42 2.28 17.02
C SER A 103 -29.14 3.79 17.05
N GLY A 104 -28.35 4.31 16.10
CA GLY A 104 -27.91 5.69 16.06
C GLY A 104 -26.81 6.02 17.06
N ASP A 105 -26.12 5.00 17.60
CA ASP A 105 -25.04 5.19 18.56
C ASP A 105 -23.86 5.94 17.91
N PRO A 106 -23.51 7.16 18.37
CA PRO A 106 -22.40 7.93 17.83
C PRO A 106 -21.05 7.20 17.87
N ALA A 107 -20.83 6.30 18.84
CA ALA A 107 -19.60 5.51 18.93
C ALA A 107 -19.41 4.55 17.74
N THR A 108 -20.51 4.22 17.05
CA THR A 108 -20.52 3.35 15.87
C THR A 108 -20.39 4.13 14.56
N ARG A 109 -20.23 5.46 14.59
CA ARG A 109 -20.10 6.25 13.37
C ARG A 109 -18.79 5.92 12.65
N MET A 110 -18.84 5.63 11.36
CA MET A 110 -17.66 5.39 10.54
C MET A 110 -17.77 6.16 9.23
N ARG A 111 -16.72 6.89 8.89
CA ARG A 111 -16.53 7.50 7.58
C ARG A 111 -15.57 6.64 6.77
N ILE A 112 -15.91 6.34 5.52
CA ILE A 112 -15.06 5.60 4.59
C ILE A 112 -15.00 6.36 3.27
N GLU A 113 -13.80 6.55 2.73
CA GLU A 113 -13.54 7.18 1.45
C GLU A 113 -12.79 6.20 0.55
N ASN A 114 -13.20 6.12 -0.72
CA ASN A 114 -12.66 5.16 -1.69
C ASN A 114 -12.16 5.84 -2.96
N LEU A 115 -10.85 5.78 -3.18
CA LEU A 115 -10.20 6.13 -4.43
C LEU A 115 -9.97 4.88 -5.27
N CYS A 116 -10.85 4.64 -6.24
CA CYS A 116 -10.74 3.54 -7.20
C CYS A 116 -10.28 4.05 -8.57
N LEU A 117 -9.05 3.73 -8.94
CA LEU A 117 -8.41 4.14 -10.20
C LEU A 117 -8.01 2.93 -11.04
N GLN A 118 -7.81 3.11 -12.33
CA GLN A 118 -7.34 2.07 -13.25
C GLN A 118 -6.34 2.64 -14.26
N THR A 119 -5.49 1.78 -14.79
CA THR A 119 -4.55 2.09 -15.88
C THR A 119 -4.58 1.00 -16.95
N ASP A 120 -3.67 1.09 -17.92
CA ASP A 120 -3.46 0.02 -18.89
C ASP A 120 -2.77 -1.22 -18.27
N LEU A 121 -2.17 -1.11 -17.06
CA LEU A 121 -1.49 -2.20 -16.35
C LEU A 121 -2.35 -2.78 -15.22
N PHE A 122 -3.07 -1.91 -14.53
CA PHE A 122 -3.90 -2.28 -13.37
C PHE A 122 -5.37 -2.10 -13.68
N ARG A 123 -6.14 -3.18 -13.50
CA ARG A 123 -7.61 -3.16 -13.62
C ARG A 123 -8.24 -2.28 -12.56
N LYS A 124 -7.70 -2.34 -11.34
CA LYS A 124 -8.18 -1.59 -10.19
C LYS A 124 -7.03 -1.34 -9.22
N MET A 125 -6.78 -0.08 -8.91
CA MET A 125 -5.94 0.41 -7.84
C MET A 125 -6.89 1.08 -6.87
N HIS A 126 -7.10 0.44 -5.74
CA HIS A 126 -8.05 0.84 -4.71
C HIS A 126 -7.27 1.31 -3.50
N LEU A 127 -7.45 2.58 -3.14
CA LEU A 127 -6.99 3.17 -1.89
C LEU A 127 -8.25 3.55 -1.10
N GLU A 128 -8.42 2.92 0.03
CA GLU A 128 -9.47 3.17 1.00
C GLU A 128 -8.85 3.78 2.26
N VAL A 129 -9.54 4.78 2.80
CA VAL A 129 -9.29 5.21 4.17
C VAL A 129 -10.60 5.25 4.93
N ALA A 130 -10.57 4.79 6.18
CA ALA A 130 -11.71 4.82 7.07
C ALA A 130 -11.31 5.42 8.42
N HIS A 131 -12.21 6.17 9.05
CA HIS A 131 -12.01 6.68 10.40
C HIS A 131 -13.35 6.79 11.16
N GLY A 132 -13.28 6.84 12.49
CA GLY A 132 -14.45 6.88 13.36
C GLY A 132 -14.44 5.68 14.31
N LEU A 133 -15.52 4.91 14.38
CA LEU A 133 -15.74 3.67 15.14
C LEU A 133 -14.83 3.56 16.39
N GLY A 134 -15.14 4.32 17.44
CA GLY A 134 -14.35 4.32 18.68
C GLY A 134 -12.87 4.70 18.51
N GLY A 135 -12.56 5.64 17.61
CA GLY A 135 -11.20 6.13 17.35
C GLY A 135 -10.41 5.26 16.37
N MET A 136 -11.03 4.31 15.68
CA MET A 136 -10.40 3.52 14.63
C MET A 136 -10.03 4.39 13.43
N GLU A 137 -8.84 4.16 12.88
CA GLU A 137 -8.37 4.67 11.60
C GLU A 137 -7.79 3.50 10.78
N VAL A 138 -8.10 3.46 9.49
CA VAL A 138 -7.67 2.40 8.57
C VAL A 138 -7.19 3.00 7.27
N LEU A 139 -6.09 2.44 6.76
CA LEU A 139 -5.67 2.53 5.37
C LEU A 139 -5.74 1.12 4.77
N HIS A 140 -6.42 0.97 3.64
CA HIS A 140 -6.44 -0.26 2.87
C HIS A 140 -6.06 0.03 1.42
N VAL A 141 -5.13 -0.74 0.88
CA VAL A 141 -4.61 -0.56 -0.48
C VAL A 141 -4.53 -1.89 -1.17
N VAL A 142 -5.12 -1.98 -2.37
CA VAL A 142 -4.92 -3.13 -3.26
C VAL A 142 -4.77 -2.67 -4.71
N MET A 143 -3.76 -3.22 -5.38
CA MET A 143 -3.55 -3.03 -6.82
C MET A 143 -3.72 -4.37 -7.53
N TYR A 144 -4.85 -4.52 -8.22
CA TYR A 144 -5.14 -5.66 -9.06
C TYR A 144 -4.63 -5.44 -10.48
N PRO A 145 -3.61 -6.19 -10.94
CA PRO A 145 -3.21 -6.16 -12.34
C PRO A 145 -4.32 -6.74 -13.24
N TRP A 146 -4.34 -6.33 -14.52
CA TRP A 146 -5.14 -7.05 -15.52
C TRP A 146 -4.70 -8.52 -15.57
N ALA A 147 -5.60 -9.46 -15.86
CA ALA A 147 -5.23 -10.87 -15.85
C ALA A 147 -4.24 -11.22 -16.98
N GLU A 148 -4.18 -10.42 -18.04
CA GLU A 148 -3.14 -10.53 -19.08
C GLU A 148 -1.75 -10.05 -18.59
N VAL A 149 -1.72 -9.20 -17.57
CA VAL A 149 -0.48 -8.74 -16.94
C VAL A 149 -0.10 -9.76 -15.87
N ALA A 150 0.95 -10.53 -16.14
CA ALA A 150 1.43 -11.61 -15.28
C ALA A 150 2.16 -11.09 -14.01
N ALA A 151 1.50 -10.23 -13.25
CA ALA A 151 2.03 -9.59 -12.05
C ALA A 151 1.36 -10.11 -10.77
N PRO A 152 2.05 -10.05 -9.61
CA PRO A 152 1.44 -10.27 -8.30
C PRO A 152 0.48 -9.13 -7.94
N ILE A 153 -0.27 -9.30 -6.85
CA ILE A 153 -1.16 -8.26 -6.29
C ILE A 153 -0.40 -7.48 -5.23
N PHE A 154 -0.18 -6.17 -5.42
CA PHE A 154 0.30 -5.35 -4.31
C PHE A 154 -0.85 -5.08 -3.35
N ALA A 155 -0.65 -5.34 -2.05
CA ALA A 155 -1.64 -5.08 -1.02
C ALA A 155 -0.96 -4.54 0.25
N ALA A 156 -1.61 -3.58 0.93
CA ALA A 156 -1.16 -3.08 2.21
C ALA A 156 -2.32 -2.60 3.08
N ASP A 157 -2.27 -2.91 4.38
CA ASP A 157 -3.21 -2.40 5.38
C ASP A 157 -2.45 -1.77 6.57
N VAL A 158 -2.98 -0.67 7.08
CA VAL A 158 -2.55 -0.05 8.34
C VAL A 158 -3.78 0.23 9.18
N VAL A 159 -3.80 -0.24 10.42
CA VAL A 159 -4.89 -0.04 11.38
C VAL A 159 -4.37 0.66 12.62
N ALA A 160 -5.04 1.73 13.02
CA ALA A 160 -4.76 2.48 14.23
C ALA A 160 -6.02 2.68 15.07
N PHE A 161 -5.84 2.90 16.37
CA PHE A 161 -6.88 3.26 17.32
C PHE A 161 -6.37 4.41 18.18
N GLY A 162 -7.10 5.53 18.21
CA GLY A 162 -6.73 6.71 18.99
C GLY A 162 -5.33 7.24 18.63
N GLY A 163 -4.97 7.24 17.34
CA GLY A 163 -3.63 7.64 16.86
C GLY A 163 -2.51 6.60 17.04
N ARG A 164 -2.74 5.50 17.76
CA ARG A 164 -1.77 4.41 17.91
C ARG A 164 -1.94 3.36 16.83
N VAL A 165 -0.90 3.09 16.06
CA VAL A 165 -0.89 2.00 15.07
C VAL A 165 -0.79 0.64 15.77
N THR A 166 -1.66 -0.30 15.40
CA THR A 166 -1.77 -1.65 16.02
C THR A 166 -1.53 -2.79 15.03
N LEU A 167 -1.67 -2.52 13.73
CA LEU A 167 -1.41 -3.49 12.68
C LEU A 167 -0.88 -2.76 11.44
N CYS A 168 0.18 -3.32 10.88
CA CYS A 168 0.75 -2.95 9.60
C CYS A 168 1.01 -4.23 8.81
N ILE A 169 0.48 -4.36 7.60
CA ILE A 169 0.77 -5.50 6.73
C ILE A 169 0.94 -5.05 5.29
N ALA A 170 1.97 -5.54 4.60
CA ALA A 170 2.21 -5.23 3.19
C ALA A 170 2.86 -6.41 2.46
N ASP A 171 2.41 -6.64 1.24
CA ASP A 171 2.88 -7.73 0.40
C ASP A 171 2.74 -7.41 -1.11
N VAL A 172 3.47 -8.18 -1.91
CA VAL A 172 3.21 -8.39 -3.34
C VAL A 172 2.73 -9.82 -3.49
N SER A 173 1.46 -10.06 -3.22
CA SER A 173 0.88 -11.38 -3.06
C SER A 173 1.00 -12.23 -4.34
N PRO A 174 1.60 -13.42 -4.24
CA PRO A 174 1.84 -14.29 -5.38
C PRO A 174 0.54 -14.75 -6.03
N THR A 175 0.55 -14.81 -7.36
CA THR A 175 -0.52 -15.52 -8.11
C THR A 175 -0.22 -17.02 -8.24
N ALA A 176 1.03 -17.43 -8.03
CA ALA A 176 1.42 -18.84 -8.02
C ALA A 176 0.81 -19.61 -6.83
N LEU A 177 0.42 -20.88 -7.06
CA LEU A 177 -0.19 -21.73 -6.02
C LEU A 177 0.78 -22.12 -4.89
N ASP A 178 2.08 -22.16 -5.18
CA ASP A 178 3.14 -22.47 -4.21
C ASP A 178 3.65 -21.23 -3.48
N LEU A 179 2.99 -20.08 -3.66
CA LEU A 179 3.33 -18.78 -3.07
C LEU A 179 4.71 -18.24 -3.47
N SER A 180 5.28 -18.77 -4.55
CA SER A 180 6.55 -18.30 -5.08
C SER A 180 6.43 -16.94 -5.79
N LEU A 181 7.47 -16.12 -5.66
CA LEU A 181 7.60 -14.85 -6.36
C LEU A 181 8.79 -14.86 -7.33
N PRO A 182 8.74 -14.04 -8.38
CA PRO A 182 9.92 -13.77 -9.19
C PRO A 182 11.10 -13.24 -8.36
N GLU A 183 12.32 -13.57 -8.78
CA GLU A 183 13.56 -13.20 -8.08
C GLU A 183 13.71 -11.68 -7.87
N HIS A 184 13.25 -10.84 -8.80
CA HIS A 184 13.34 -9.38 -8.65
C HIS A 184 12.43 -8.85 -7.53
N TYR A 185 11.24 -9.44 -7.32
CA TYR A 185 10.37 -9.07 -6.20
C TYR A 185 11.01 -9.51 -4.88
N LEU A 186 11.58 -10.70 -4.85
CA LEU A 186 12.31 -11.20 -3.68
C LEU A 186 13.51 -10.33 -3.34
N ALA A 187 14.28 -9.89 -4.34
CA ALA A 187 15.40 -8.98 -4.15
C ALA A 187 14.94 -7.61 -3.64
N ALA A 188 13.91 -7.01 -4.24
CA ALA A 188 13.35 -5.74 -3.81
C ALA A 188 12.81 -5.81 -2.38
N ALA A 189 12.04 -6.85 -2.06
CA ALA A 189 11.51 -7.07 -0.71
C ALA A 189 12.65 -7.25 0.31
N LYS A 190 13.71 -8.00 -0.03
CA LYS A 190 14.88 -8.17 0.83
C LYS A 190 15.59 -6.84 1.11
N ASP A 191 15.83 -6.04 0.09
CA ASP A 191 16.49 -4.73 0.24
C ASP A 191 15.63 -3.77 1.06
N ALA A 192 14.31 -3.74 0.81
CA ALA A 192 13.35 -2.96 1.58
C ALA A 192 13.29 -3.41 3.05
N LYS A 193 13.27 -4.72 3.33
CA LYS A 193 13.32 -5.28 4.70
C LYS A 193 14.61 -4.90 5.40
N ALA A 194 15.75 -4.95 4.72
CA ALA A 194 17.03 -4.51 5.29
C ALA A 194 17.03 -3.02 5.64
N ALA A 195 16.45 -2.17 4.78
CA ALA A 195 16.31 -0.74 5.05
C ALA A 195 15.34 -0.46 6.21
N MET A 196 14.25 -1.22 6.32
CA MET A 196 13.30 -1.14 7.43
C MET A 196 13.98 -1.48 8.76
N LEU A 197 14.68 -2.62 8.84
CA LEU A 197 15.39 -3.06 10.05
C LEU A 197 16.58 -2.17 10.41
N LEU A 198 17.17 -1.46 9.45
CA LEU A 198 18.19 -0.46 9.73
C LEU A 198 17.61 0.79 10.40
N ARG A 199 16.37 1.16 10.07
CA ARG A 199 15.67 2.31 10.66
C ARG A 199 15.10 1.99 12.03
N CYS A 200 14.55 0.78 12.18
CA CYS A 200 14.01 0.28 13.44
C CYS A 200 14.43 -1.20 13.61
N PRO A 201 15.52 -1.45 14.36
CA PRO A 201 15.94 -2.82 14.71
C PRO A 201 14.93 -3.56 15.60
N GLU A 202 14.07 -2.82 16.30
CA GLU A 202 13.09 -3.32 17.28
C GLU A 202 11.74 -3.72 16.66
N ILE A 203 11.63 -3.83 15.33
CA ILE A 203 10.40 -4.26 14.65
C ILE A 203 9.83 -5.54 15.28
N GLU A 204 8.58 -5.48 15.70
CA GLU A 204 7.85 -6.62 16.28
C GLU A 204 7.01 -7.33 15.20
N PRO A 205 7.44 -8.51 14.73
CA PRO A 205 6.69 -9.27 13.75
C PRO A 205 5.40 -9.81 14.37
N ARG A 206 4.30 -9.67 13.65
CA ARG A 206 3.01 -10.29 14.01
C ARG A 206 2.79 -11.53 13.14
N PRO A 207 2.36 -12.68 13.71
CA PRO A 207 2.01 -13.84 12.92
C PRO A 207 0.84 -13.54 11.98
N LEU A 208 0.84 -14.17 10.80
CA LEU A 208 -0.25 -14.08 9.86
C LEU A 208 -1.45 -14.93 10.33
N PRO A 209 -2.69 -14.51 10.04
CA PRO A 209 -3.85 -15.37 10.19
C PRO A 209 -3.83 -16.51 9.17
N GLU A 210 -4.57 -17.60 9.42
CA GLU A 210 -4.59 -18.78 8.56
C GLU A 210 -4.98 -18.47 7.11
N TRP A 211 -5.94 -17.56 6.89
CA TRP A 211 -6.29 -17.11 5.53
C TRP A 211 -5.13 -16.39 4.85
N GLY A 212 -4.31 -15.65 5.61
CA GLY A 212 -3.15 -14.93 5.10
C GLY A 212 -2.04 -15.87 4.66
N GLU A 213 -1.79 -16.94 5.42
CA GLU A 213 -0.80 -17.97 5.05
C GLU A 213 -1.12 -18.68 3.72
N LYS A 214 -2.38 -18.63 3.25
CA LYS A 214 -2.82 -19.24 1.99
C LYS A 214 -2.57 -18.37 0.76
N ILE A 215 -2.32 -17.07 0.92
CA ILE A 215 -2.26 -16.12 -0.20
C ILE A 215 -1.09 -15.13 -0.14
N LEU A 216 -0.50 -14.90 1.03
CA LEU A 216 0.59 -13.93 1.20
C LEU A 216 1.95 -14.60 1.01
N SER A 217 2.92 -13.86 0.48
CA SER A 217 4.26 -14.39 0.25
C SER A 217 4.98 -14.66 1.58
N PRO A 218 5.53 -15.86 1.80
CA PRO A 218 6.34 -16.13 2.99
C PRO A 218 7.66 -15.32 3.01
N ASP A 219 8.16 -14.94 1.82
CA ASP A 219 9.45 -14.27 1.66
C ASP A 219 9.31 -12.75 1.52
N ALA A 220 8.24 -12.26 0.90
CA ALA A 220 8.01 -10.83 0.72
C ALA A 220 7.12 -10.24 1.82
N CYS A 221 6.04 -10.90 2.27
CA CYS A 221 5.12 -10.29 3.22
C CYS A 221 5.83 -9.79 4.49
N VAL A 222 5.40 -8.62 4.97
CA VAL A 222 5.74 -8.06 6.28
C VAL A 222 4.45 -7.81 7.02
N CYS A 223 4.35 -8.33 8.24
CA CYS A 223 3.26 -8.07 9.17
C CYS A 223 3.87 -7.63 10.50
N VAL A 224 3.53 -6.43 10.97
CA VAL A 224 4.08 -5.79 12.16
C VAL A 224 2.91 -5.43 13.08
N GLY A 225 3.08 -5.66 14.37
CA GLY A 225 2.15 -5.21 15.40
C GLY A 225 2.89 -4.28 16.35
N PRO A 226 2.90 -2.96 16.10
CA PRO A 226 3.63 -2.04 16.98
C PRO A 226 3.14 -2.14 18.44
N PRO A 227 4.06 -2.23 19.41
CA PRO A 227 3.72 -2.39 20.81
C PRO A 227 3.19 -1.06 21.40
N LYS A 228 2.65 -1.09 22.63
CA LYS A 228 2.00 0.11 23.22
C LYS A 228 2.99 1.27 23.35
N GLU A 229 4.23 0.97 23.70
CA GLU A 229 5.34 1.91 23.85
C GLU A 229 5.79 2.58 22.54
N ASP A 230 5.45 2.04 21.36
CA ASP A 230 5.77 2.69 20.08
C ASP A 230 4.79 3.84 19.77
N ALA A 231 3.67 3.97 20.49
CA ALA A 231 2.58 4.89 20.16
C ALA A 231 3.00 6.36 20.05
N GLU A 232 3.92 6.82 20.90
CA GLU A 232 4.37 8.23 20.92
C GLU A 232 5.18 8.58 19.66
N THR A 233 6.02 7.66 19.18
CA THR A 233 6.95 7.91 18.08
C THR A 233 6.48 7.33 16.75
N ASN A 234 5.62 6.31 16.79
CA ASN A 234 5.24 5.45 15.68
C ASN A 234 6.45 5.01 14.85
N ALA A 235 7.58 4.68 15.50
CA ALA A 235 8.83 4.39 14.81
C ALA A 235 8.74 3.09 13.99
N GLN A 236 8.10 2.06 14.53
CA GLN A 236 7.89 0.79 13.82
C GLN A 236 6.96 0.99 12.61
N ALA A 237 5.86 1.70 12.82
CA ALA A 237 4.91 1.99 11.74
C ALA A 237 5.55 2.88 10.65
N THR A 238 6.42 3.82 11.02
CA THR A 238 7.15 4.67 10.07
C THR A 238 8.15 3.87 9.25
N ALA A 239 8.90 2.96 9.90
CA ALA A 239 9.82 2.07 9.21
C ALA A 239 9.07 1.13 8.26
N PHE A 240 7.94 0.58 8.70
CA PHE A 240 7.04 -0.23 7.88
C PHE A 240 6.49 0.56 6.68
N ALA A 241 6.05 1.80 6.86
CA ALA A 241 5.57 2.64 5.74
C ALA A 241 6.68 2.80 4.69
N GLY A 242 7.94 2.97 5.12
CA GLY A 242 9.10 2.95 4.22
C GLY A 242 9.25 1.65 3.44
N TYR A 243 9.03 0.50 4.08
CA TYR A 243 9.00 -0.81 3.43
C TYR A 243 7.87 -0.92 2.39
N ALA A 244 6.63 -0.61 2.78
CA ALA A 244 5.45 -0.70 1.92
C ALA A 244 5.60 0.19 0.67
N MET A 245 6.13 1.41 0.82
CA MET A 245 6.35 2.33 -0.29
C MET A 245 7.50 1.88 -1.21
N ALA A 246 8.58 1.33 -0.65
CA ALA A 246 9.65 0.76 -1.47
C ALA A 246 9.17 -0.46 -2.28
N LEU A 247 8.33 -1.31 -1.67
CA LEU A 247 7.74 -2.46 -2.34
C LEU A 247 6.75 -2.04 -3.44
N HIS A 248 5.90 -1.05 -3.16
CA HIS A 248 5.01 -0.42 -4.15
C HIS A 248 5.80 0.12 -5.34
N ASP A 249 6.83 0.93 -5.08
CA ASP A 249 7.61 1.58 -6.14
C ASP A 249 8.36 0.54 -6.99
N ALA A 250 8.89 -0.52 -6.37
CA ALA A 250 9.47 -1.66 -7.07
C ALA A 250 8.44 -2.41 -7.93
N HIS A 251 7.23 -2.63 -7.41
CA HIS A 251 6.15 -3.28 -8.14
C HIS A 251 5.74 -2.48 -9.38
N VAL A 252 5.53 -1.18 -9.24
CA VAL A 252 5.18 -0.28 -10.34
C VAL A 252 6.30 -0.22 -11.38
N ALA A 253 7.54 -0.05 -10.93
CA ALA A 253 8.70 0.00 -11.83
C ALA A 253 8.84 -1.29 -12.64
N TRP A 254 8.66 -2.44 -11.99
CA TRP A 254 8.81 -3.73 -12.64
C TRP A 254 7.70 -4.01 -13.66
N VAL A 255 6.43 -3.81 -13.29
CA VAL A 255 5.29 -4.05 -14.20
C VAL A 255 5.30 -3.07 -15.39
N SER A 256 5.98 -1.93 -15.25
CA SER A 256 6.15 -0.94 -16.32
C SER A 256 7.37 -1.18 -17.22
N ASP A 257 8.25 -2.13 -16.89
CA ASP A 257 9.47 -2.42 -17.64
C ASP A 257 9.15 -3.28 -18.88
N GLU A 258 9.71 -2.97 -20.04
CA GLU A 258 9.56 -3.80 -21.24
C GLU A 258 10.16 -5.21 -21.06
N ALA A 259 11.12 -5.37 -20.15
CA ALA A 259 11.67 -6.66 -19.76
C ALA A 259 10.66 -7.55 -19.03
N PHE A 260 9.61 -6.95 -18.45
CA PHE A 260 8.52 -7.68 -17.79
C PHE A 260 7.89 -8.69 -18.73
N ASP A 261 7.53 -8.27 -19.95
CA ASP A 261 6.86 -9.12 -20.94
C ASP A 261 7.73 -10.30 -21.40
N ALA A 262 9.06 -10.14 -21.34
CA ALA A 262 10.02 -11.17 -21.72
C ALA A 262 10.45 -12.07 -20.54
N ASN A 263 9.89 -11.86 -19.35
CA ASN A 263 10.25 -12.60 -18.14
C ASN A 263 9.79 -14.06 -18.23
N PRO A 264 10.70 -15.06 -18.14
CA PRO A 264 10.33 -16.46 -18.12
C PRO A 264 9.34 -16.85 -17.01
N TRP A 265 9.28 -16.07 -15.93
CA TRP A 265 8.29 -16.28 -14.87
C TRP A 265 6.85 -16.21 -15.39
N ASN A 266 6.58 -15.37 -16.41
CA ASN A 266 5.26 -15.25 -17.02
C ASN A 266 4.84 -16.56 -17.72
N ASP A 267 5.79 -17.37 -18.18
CA ASP A 267 5.53 -18.65 -18.82
C ASP A 267 5.41 -19.80 -17.80
N VAL A 268 6.12 -19.72 -16.67
CA VAL A 268 6.21 -20.81 -15.67
C VAL A 268 5.11 -20.71 -14.60
N HIS A 269 4.80 -19.51 -14.12
CA HIS A 269 3.85 -19.28 -13.02
C HIS A 269 2.62 -18.49 -13.46
N GLY A 270 2.65 -17.92 -14.67
CA GLY A 270 1.52 -17.26 -15.29
C GLY A 270 0.63 -18.20 -16.10
N ALA A 271 0.34 -19.41 -15.60
CA ALA A 271 -0.60 -20.35 -16.22
C ALA A 271 -1.79 -19.58 -16.81
N GLY A 272 -1.88 -19.54 -18.14
CA GLY A 272 -2.89 -18.82 -18.93
C GLY A 272 -3.29 -17.42 -18.44
N VAL A 273 -4.28 -16.81 -19.10
CA VAL A 273 -4.97 -15.65 -18.53
C VAL A 273 -5.99 -16.11 -17.46
N ALA A 274 -6.54 -17.32 -17.65
CA ALA A 274 -7.55 -17.91 -16.80
C ALA A 274 -7.06 -18.22 -15.39
N GLU A 275 -5.91 -18.89 -15.25
CA GLU A 275 -5.41 -19.30 -13.94
C GLU A 275 -4.85 -18.11 -13.15
N ARG A 276 -4.33 -17.09 -13.85
CA ARG A 276 -4.01 -15.80 -13.21
C ARG A 276 -5.25 -15.10 -12.66
N LEU A 277 -6.37 -15.09 -13.40
CA LEU A 277 -7.62 -14.58 -12.84
C LEU A 277 -8.09 -15.43 -11.65
N ALA A 278 -8.01 -16.76 -11.74
CA ALA A 278 -8.37 -17.65 -10.66
C ALA A 278 -7.52 -17.40 -9.40
N ALA A 279 -6.24 -17.08 -9.56
CA ALA A 279 -5.38 -16.68 -8.45
C ALA A 279 -5.81 -15.35 -7.83
N GLN A 280 -6.19 -14.36 -8.64
CA GLN A 280 -6.74 -13.10 -8.11
C GLN A 280 -8.08 -13.32 -7.40
N ALA A 281 -8.94 -14.20 -7.90
CA ALA A 281 -10.17 -14.57 -7.24
C ALA A 281 -9.92 -15.32 -5.93
N ARG A 282 -8.92 -16.21 -5.87
CA ARG A 282 -8.46 -16.86 -4.64
C ARG A 282 -8.01 -15.84 -3.59
N PHE A 283 -7.24 -14.83 -3.99
CA PHE A 283 -6.86 -13.72 -3.11
C PHE A 283 -8.10 -13.05 -2.51
N CYS A 284 -9.11 -12.71 -3.32
CA CYS A 284 -10.35 -12.13 -2.84
C CYS A 284 -11.14 -13.07 -1.92
N ILE A 285 -11.26 -14.36 -2.26
CA ILE A 285 -11.96 -15.36 -1.42
C ILE A 285 -11.34 -15.47 -0.03
N GLU A 286 -10.01 -15.60 0.04
CA GLU A 286 -9.34 -15.75 1.33
C GLU A 286 -9.40 -14.44 2.12
N GLN A 287 -9.31 -13.28 1.47
CA GLN A 287 -9.52 -11.99 2.14
C GLN A 287 -10.95 -11.81 2.68
N LEU A 288 -11.98 -12.34 2.00
CA LEU A 288 -13.36 -12.32 2.51
C LEU A 288 -13.52 -13.13 3.82
N ARG A 289 -12.59 -14.04 4.14
CA ARG A 289 -12.53 -14.76 5.42
C ARG A 289 -11.95 -13.92 6.56
N ASN A 290 -11.53 -12.68 6.31
CA ASN A 290 -11.09 -11.77 7.36
C ASN A 290 -12.29 -11.28 8.20
N ASP A 291 -12.58 -12.00 9.28
CA ASP A 291 -13.67 -11.67 10.22
C ASP A 291 -13.48 -10.31 10.89
N LYS A 292 -12.24 -9.86 11.13
CA LYS A 292 -11.99 -8.58 11.84
C LYS A 292 -12.51 -7.40 11.03
N THR A 293 -12.17 -7.32 9.74
CA THR A 293 -12.66 -6.27 8.84
C THR A 293 -14.18 -6.31 8.74
N ARG A 294 -14.76 -7.51 8.57
CA ARG A 294 -16.21 -7.69 8.51
C ARG A 294 -16.91 -7.19 9.78
N LYS A 295 -16.48 -7.65 10.96
CA LYS A 295 -17.08 -7.28 12.25
C LYS A 295 -17.01 -5.77 12.48
N ALA A 296 -15.89 -5.13 12.14
CA ALA A 296 -15.75 -3.67 12.24
C ALA A 296 -16.76 -2.94 11.35
N LEU A 297 -16.93 -3.35 10.10
CA LEU A 297 -17.91 -2.75 9.18
C LEU A 297 -19.35 -2.99 9.65
N GLU A 298 -19.69 -4.21 10.07
CA GLU A 298 -21.04 -4.56 10.52
C GLU A 298 -21.53 -3.73 11.72
N ARG A 299 -20.61 -3.36 12.63
CA ARG A 299 -20.92 -2.44 13.74
C ARG A 299 -21.45 -1.09 13.26
N SER A 300 -20.98 -0.60 12.12
CA SER A 300 -21.36 0.73 11.60
C SER A 300 -22.44 0.70 10.53
N MET A 301 -22.41 -0.25 9.59
CA MET A 301 -23.33 -0.26 8.43
C MET A 301 -24.29 -1.46 8.40
N GLY A 302 -24.13 -2.43 9.31
CA GLY A 302 -24.95 -3.65 9.37
C GLY A 302 -24.62 -4.70 8.30
N LYS A 303 -25.00 -5.95 8.57
CA LYS A 303 -24.65 -7.15 7.76
C LYS A 303 -24.84 -6.95 6.25
N GLY A 304 -26.04 -6.56 5.81
CA GLY A 304 -26.35 -6.47 4.38
C GLY A 304 -25.56 -5.40 3.60
N MET A 305 -25.20 -4.28 4.24
CA MET A 305 -24.36 -3.27 3.60
C MET A 305 -22.90 -3.69 3.62
N THR A 306 -22.44 -4.32 4.71
CA THR A 306 -21.09 -4.89 4.80
C THR A 306 -20.85 -5.95 3.73
N ASP A 307 -21.78 -6.88 3.52
CA ASP A 307 -21.63 -7.93 2.49
C ASP A 307 -21.45 -7.33 1.10
N ARG A 308 -22.28 -6.33 0.78
CA ARG A 308 -22.19 -5.63 -0.49
C ARG A 308 -20.86 -4.87 -0.60
N TYR A 309 -20.41 -4.22 0.47
CA TYR A 309 -19.15 -3.50 0.48
C TYR A 309 -17.93 -4.43 0.26
N MET A 310 -17.89 -5.52 1.02
CA MET A 310 -16.83 -6.54 0.95
C MET A 310 -16.73 -7.16 -0.45
N THR A 311 -17.87 -7.43 -1.11
CA THR A 311 -17.91 -8.17 -2.38
C THR A 311 -18.00 -7.30 -3.64
N GLU A 312 -18.40 -6.03 -3.53
CA GLU A 312 -18.48 -5.10 -4.67
C GLU A 312 -17.38 -4.01 -4.65
N VAL A 313 -16.69 -3.80 -3.52
CA VAL A 313 -15.69 -2.74 -3.36
C VAL A 313 -14.32 -3.30 -2.95
N LEU A 314 -14.20 -3.96 -1.80
CA LEU A 314 -12.90 -4.43 -1.31
C LEU A 314 -12.33 -5.58 -2.15
N PHE A 315 -13.14 -6.63 -2.35
CA PHE A 315 -12.70 -7.91 -2.92
C PHE A 315 -13.64 -8.36 -4.05
N ASP A 316 -13.69 -7.57 -5.12
CA ASP A 316 -14.66 -7.69 -6.22
C ASP A 316 -14.21 -8.58 -7.40
N VAL A 317 -13.09 -9.29 -7.25
CA VAL A 317 -12.56 -10.16 -8.31
C VAL A 317 -13.23 -11.52 -8.27
N THR A 318 -13.91 -11.87 -9.37
CA THR A 318 -14.56 -13.17 -9.56
C THR A 318 -14.28 -13.70 -10.95
N CYS A 319 -14.19 -15.01 -11.11
CA CYS A 319 -13.97 -15.64 -12.40
C CYS A 319 -15.17 -15.51 -13.38
N GLU A 320 -16.23 -14.79 -13.04
CA GLU A 320 -17.44 -14.70 -13.87
C GLU A 320 -17.73 -13.30 -14.35
N LYS A 321 -17.57 -12.33 -13.44
CA LYS A 321 -17.90 -10.93 -13.71
C LYS A 321 -16.66 -10.13 -14.06
N THR A 322 -15.47 -10.57 -13.64
CA THR A 322 -14.26 -9.82 -13.86
C THR A 322 -13.79 -9.98 -15.30
N GLN A 323 -13.65 -8.84 -15.98
CA GLN A 323 -13.08 -8.80 -17.31
C GLN A 323 -11.59 -9.16 -17.23
N LEU A 324 -11.16 -10.06 -18.11
CA LEU A 324 -9.76 -10.45 -18.21
C LEU A 324 -8.89 -9.23 -18.51
N GLY A 325 -9.35 -8.44 -19.47
CA GLY A 325 -8.79 -7.17 -19.91
C GLY A 325 -9.30 -6.82 -21.31
N PRO A 326 -8.98 -5.62 -21.84
CA PRO A 326 -9.25 -5.33 -23.23
C PRO A 326 -8.40 -6.27 -24.10
N ALA A 327 -9.05 -7.09 -24.92
CA ALA A 327 -8.36 -7.95 -25.89
C ALA A 327 -7.36 -7.10 -26.71
N ARG A 328 -6.06 -7.42 -26.54
CA ARG A 328 -4.85 -6.73 -27.06
C ARG A 328 -4.49 -5.38 -26.40
N ARG A 329 -3.49 -5.47 -25.52
CA ARG A 329 -2.18 -4.80 -25.71
C ARG A 329 -1.06 -5.75 -25.26
N VAL A 330 -0.51 -6.51 -26.20
CA VAL A 330 0.93 -6.83 -26.09
C VAL A 330 1.62 -5.50 -26.34
N TYR A 331 2.23 -4.90 -25.33
CA TYR A 331 3.09 -3.76 -25.57
C TYR A 331 4.24 -4.24 -26.46
N GLY A 332 4.32 -3.69 -27.67
CA GLY A 332 5.50 -3.80 -28.53
C GLY A 332 5.70 -5.04 -29.39
N ARG A 333 4.86 -6.10 -29.35
CA ARG A 333 4.99 -7.22 -30.30
C ARG A 333 3.68 -7.73 -30.87
N THR A 334 3.56 -7.66 -32.19
CA THR A 334 2.49 -8.29 -32.95
C THR A 334 2.65 -9.82 -32.94
N PRO A 335 1.56 -10.62 -32.99
CA PRO A 335 1.66 -12.09 -33.11
C PRO A 335 2.49 -12.55 -34.30
N GLU A 336 2.58 -11.74 -35.36
CA GLU A 336 3.45 -12.01 -36.50
C GLU A 336 4.96 -12.06 -36.12
N GLU A 337 5.40 -11.31 -35.12
CA GLU A 337 6.80 -11.25 -34.69
C GLU A 337 7.25 -12.47 -33.87
N LYS A 338 6.32 -13.30 -33.37
CA LYS A 338 6.64 -14.61 -32.79
C LYS A 338 7.03 -15.65 -33.86
N LEU A 339 6.62 -15.46 -35.12
CA LEU A 339 6.80 -16.49 -36.16
C LEU A 339 8.12 -16.37 -36.94
N GLU A 340 8.83 -15.23 -36.84
CA GLU A 340 9.90 -14.91 -37.81
C GLU A 340 11.34 -15.07 -37.30
N LYS A 341 11.58 -15.53 -36.06
CA LYS A 341 12.96 -15.64 -35.53
C LYS A 341 13.47 -16.98 -35.01
N ASP A 342 12.65 -18.03 -34.94
CA ASP A 342 13.13 -19.39 -34.66
C ASP A 342 12.95 -20.29 -35.87
N PHE A 343 13.74 -20.03 -36.92
CA PHE A 343 13.83 -20.92 -38.08
C PHE A 343 14.91 -21.98 -37.84
N ASP A 344 14.60 -22.99 -37.02
CA ASP A 344 15.19 -24.32 -37.14
C ASP A 344 14.16 -25.17 -37.91
N PRO A 345 14.52 -25.80 -39.06
CA PRO A 345 13.54 -26.38 -39.96
C PRO A 345 12.67 -27.44 -39.26
N PRO A 346 11.33 -27.42 -39.49
CA PRO A 346 10.42 -28.24 -38.71
C PRO A 346 10.61 -29.72 -39.01
N ARG A 347 10.54 -30.53 -37.94
CA ARG A 347 10.20 -31.95 -38.02
C ARG A 347 8.88 -32.10 -38.79
N PRO A 348 8.65 -33.25 -39.47
CA PRO A 348 7.50 -33.42 -40.36
C PRO A 348 6.18 -33.04 -39.71
N ILE A 349 5.37 -32.27 -40.45
CA ILE A 349 4.03 -31.76 -40.08
C ILE A 349 3.02 -32.92 -40.05
N SER A 350 3.20 -33.83 -39.11
CA SER A 350 2.21 -34.85 -38.74
C SER A 350 2.01 -34.96 -37.22
N GLU A 351 2.81 -34.25 -36.41
CA GLU A 351 2.71 -34.31 -34.93
C GLU A 351 2.56 -32.93 -34.25
N ALA A 352 2.68 -31.80 -34.96
CA ALA A 352 2.53 -30.46 -34.40
C ALA A 352 1.14 -29.86 -34.66
N ARG A 353 0.09 -30.57 -34.22
CA ARG A 353 -1.31 -30.12 -34.34
C ARG A 353 -2.00 -29.99 -32.97
N GLU A 354 -1.24 -29.67 -31.93
CA GLU A 354 -1.78 -29.01 -30.75
C GLU A 354 -1.71 -27.50 -31.00
N ILE A 355 -2.64 -27.05 -31.82
CA ILE A 355 -3.04 -25.65 -31.88
C ILE A 355 -3.78 -25.40 -30.57
N TYR A 356 -3.31 -24.44 -29.77
CA TYR A 356 -4.01 -23.89 -28.61
C TYR A 356 -5.49 -23.70 -28.95
N ASP A 357 -6.35 -24.52 -28.35
CA ASP A 357 -7.79 -24.44 -28.55
C ASP A 357 -8.34 -23.42 -27.55
N GLU A 358 -8.67 -22.21 -28.01
CA GLU A 358 -9.35 -21.18 -27.20
C GLU A 358 -10.62 -21.72 -26.52
N ARG A 359 -11.16 -22.84 -27.01
CA ARG A 359 -12.29 -23.58 -26.44
C ARG A 359 -11.91 -24.38 -25.19
N ASP A 360 -10.70 -24.95 -25.15
CA ASP A 360 -10.17 -25.71 -24.00
C ASP A 360 -9.80 -24.78 -22.84
N GLU A 361 -9.24 -23.59 -23.13
CA GLU A 361 -9.01 -22.57 -22.09
C GLU A 361 -10.33 -21.99 -21.56
N ARG A 362 -11.33 -21.79 -22.43
CA ARG A 362 -12.65 -21.32 -22.01
C ARG A 362 -13.37 -22.37 -21.15
N GLU A 363 -13.28 -23.65 -21.50
CA GLU A 363 -13.85 -24.74 -20.69
C GLU A 363 -13.14 -24.87 -19.34
N LYS A 364 -11.80 -24.84 -19.30
CA LYS A 364 -11.03 -24.81 -18.03
C LYS A 364 -11.35 -23.58 -17.18
N TYR A 365 -11.51 -22.43 -17.82
CA TYR A 365 -11.94 -21.19 -17.17
C TYR A 365 -13.33 -21.33 -16.58
N GLU A 366 -14.29 -21.88 -17.33
CA GLU A 366 -15.66 -22.10 -16.85
C GLU A 366 -15.70 -23.10 -15.69
N GLU A 367 -14.91 -24.18 -15.73
CA GLU A 367 -14.78 -25.15 -14.64
C GLU A 367 -14.18 -24.53 -13.36
N GLU A 368 -13.08 -23.80 -13.50
CA GLU A 368 -12.43 -23.13 -12.36
C GLU A 368 -13.31 -21.98 -11.83
N ALA A 369 -14.04 -21.28 -12.70
CA ALA A 369 -15.01 -20.26 -12.30
C ALA A 369 -16.14 -20.83 -11.45
N VAL A 370 -16.67 -22.00 -11.84
CA VAL A 370 -17.68 -22.71 -11.04
C VAL A 370 -17.10 -23.14 -9.69
N ARG A 371 -15.86 -23.62 -9.66
CA ARG A 371 -15.19 -24.01 -8.40
C ARG A 371 -14.99 -22.83 -7.47
N VAL A 372 -14.50 -21.71 -7.99
CA VAL A 372 -14.30 -20.45 -7.26
C VAL A 372 -15.64 -19.91 -6.77
N ARG A 373 -16.71 -19.96 -7.57
CA ARG A 373 -18.07 -19.58 -7.14
C ARG A 373 -18.54 -20.45 -5.98
N GLN A 374 -18.41 -21.76 -6.08
CA GLN A 374 -18.81 -22.68 -5.02
C GLN A 374 -18.04 -22.37 -3.73
N ALA A 375 -16.74 -22.09 -3.82
CA ALA A 375 -15.95 -21.68 -2.67
C ALA A 375 -16.39 -20.31 -2.10
N MET A 376 -16.73 -19.32 -2.94
CA MET A 376 -17.28 -18.04 -2.49
C MET A 376 -18.62 -18.22 -1.78
N GLU A 377 -19.53 -19.01 -2.35
CA GLU A 377 -20.85 -19.29 -1.76
C GLU A 377 -20.71 -20.10 -0.46
N GLU A 378 -19.82 -21.10 -0.40
CA GLU A 378 -19.53 -21.89 0.79
C GLU A 378 -18.97 -21.02 1.93
N VAL A 379 -18.01 -20.14 1.65
CA VAL A 379 -17.48 -19.20 2.65
C VAL A 379 -18.55 -18.23 3.17
N MET A 380 -19.53 -17.89 2.34
CA MET A 380 -20.67 -17.06 2.77
C MET A 380 -21.71 -17.87 3.56
N LEU A 381 -21.91 -19.16 3.25
CA LEU A 381 -22.90 -20.04 3.86
C LEU A 381 -22.44 -20.71 5.16
N GLU A 382 -21.18 -21.15 5.26
CA GLU A 382 -20.61 -21.75 6.48
C GLU A 382 -20.68 -20.80 7.68
N ARG A 383 -20.79 -19.49 7.44
CA ARG A 383 -20.81 -18.44 8.46
C ARG A 383 -22.20 -18.06 8.97
N ASP A 384 -23.27 -18.48 8.29
CA ASP A 384 -24.64 -18.27 8.82
C ASP A 384 -24.92 -19.17 10.04
N ASP A 385 -24.03 -20.15 10.33
CA ASP A 385 -24.19 -21.14 11.41
C ASP A 385 -23.34 -20.88 12.67
N ASP A 386 -22.37 -19.95 12.65
CA ASP A 386 -21.36 -19.73 13.73
C ASP A 386 -21.48 -18.35 14.45
N ASP A 387 -22.71 -17.87 14.73
CA ASP A 387 -22.99 -16.66 15.54
C ASP A 387 -22.62 -16.86 17.05
N ASP A 388 -21.33 -17.08 17.38
CA ASP A 388 -20.79 -16.97 18.74
C ASP A 388 -19.91 -15.69 18.86
N ASP A 389 -20.41 -14.74 19.63
CA ASP A 389 -20.04 -13.31 19.75
C ASP A 389 -18.77 -13.00 20.59
N GLU A 390 -17.78 -13.90 20.72
CA GLU A 390 -16.64 -13.67 21.61
C GLU A 390 -15.35 -13.50 20.80
N ASP A 391 -14.74 -12.28 20.79
CA ASP A 391 -13.27 -12.04 20.68
C ASP A 391 -12.86 -10.65 20.11
N PHE A 392 -13.77 -9.83 19.59
CA PHE A 392 -13.37 -8.49 19.10
C PHE A 392 -13.24 -7.45 20.23
N ASP A 393 -13.97 -7.62 21.34
CA ASP A 393 -14.03 -6.61 22.40
C ASP A 393 -12.72 -6.51 23.21
N SER A 394 -11.85 -7.52 23.22
CA SER A 394 -10.61 -7.44 24.01
C SER A 394 -9.57 -6.46 23.45
N GLU A 395 -9.58 -6.17 22.14
CA GLU A 395 -8.72 -5.12 21.55
C GLU A 395 -9.39 -3.72 21.68
N PHE A 396 -10.71 -3.65 21.92
CA PHE A 396 -11.49 -2.41 22.07
C PHE A 396 -11.58 -1.92 23.52
N GLU A 397 -11.69 -2.84 24.50
CA GLU A 397 -11.70 -2.53 25.94
C GLU A 397 -10.34 -2.07 26.48
N ASP A 398 -9.26 -2.36 25.74
CA ASP A 398 -7.89 -1.92 26.06
C ASP A 398 -7.59 -0.47 25.62
N ALA A 399 -8.54 0.17 24.93
CA ALA A 399 -8.57 1.61 24.72
C ALA A 399 -9.47 2.21 25.80
N GLU A 400 -8.88 2.55 26.96
CA GLU A 400 -9.58 3.39 27.92
C GLU A 400 -10.08 4.63 27.17
N PRO A 401 -11.37 4.98 27.24
CA PRO A 401 -11.81 6.24 26.71
C PRO A 401 -11.01 7.30 27.45
N ALA A 402 -10.29 8.17 26.72
CA ALA A 402 -9.76 9.39 27.28
C ALA A 402 -10.90 10.03 28.07
N ALA A 403 -10.77 9.99 29.39
CA ALA A 403 -11.75 10.58 30.27
C ALA A 403 -11.84 12.03 29.81
N LEU A 404 -13.06 12.49 29.58
CA LEU A 404 -13.33 13.93 29.66
C LEU A 404 -12.99 14.30 31.11
N GLU A 405 -11.74 14.67 31.34
CA GLU A 405 -11.29 15.32 32.54
C GLU A 405 -12.20 16.53 32.72
N THR A 406 -12.94 16.48 33.81
CA THR A 406 -13.80 17.58 34.21
C THR A 406 -12.91 18.77 34.54
N GLU A 407 -13.35 19.98 34.17
CA GLU A 407 -12.70 21.29 34.36
C GLU A 407 -12.19 21.59 35.80
N ASP A 408 -12.36 20.67 36.75
CA ASP A 408 -11.89 20.75 38.13
C ASP A 408 -10.49 20.11 38.35
N GLU A 409 -10.01 19.20 37.47
CA GLU A 409 -8.68 18.55 37.61
C GLU A 409 -7.55 19.35 36.92
N GLU A 410 -7.86 20.13 35.87
CA GLU A 410 -6.89 21.05 35.25
C GLU A 410 -6.55 22.23 36.20
N GLU A 411 -7.47 22.70 37.04
CA GLU A 411 -7.18 23.76 38.03
C GLU A 411 -6.28 23.25 39.19
N GLU A 412 -6.42 21.99 39.63
CA GLU A 412 -5.52 21.43 40.67
C GLU A 412 -4.11 21.15 40.11
N ALA A 413 -3.99 20.75 38.84
CA ALA A 413 -2.69 20.53 38.20
C ALA A 413 -1.95 21.86 37.91
N GLU A 414 -2.65 22.92 37.50
CA GLU A 414 -2.05 24.25 37.35
C GLU A 414 -1.63 24.86 38.71
N GLU A 415 -2.37 24.58 39.81
CA GLU A 415 -1.97 25.01 41.16
C GLU A 415 -0.74 24.25 41.69
N GLU A 416 -0.60 22.95 41.40
CA GLU A 416 0.60 22.17 41.79
C GLU A 416 1.84 22.57 40.99
N GLU A 417 1.75 22.82 39.68
CA GLU A 417 2.86 23.36 38.87
C GLU A 417 3.28 24.77 39.33
N GLU A 418 2.31 25.62 39.73
CA GLU A 418 2.60 26.96 40.28
C GLU A 418 3.21 26.93 41.70
N GLU A 419 3.03 25.85 42.47
CA GLU A 419 3.71 25.66 43.75
C GLU A 419 5.13 25.12 43.55
N GLU A 420 5.35 24.18 42.62
CA GLU A 420 6.70 23.69 42.30
C GLU A 420 7.59 24.80 41.68
N GLU A 421 7.07 25.64 40.77
CA GLU A 421 7.85 26.77 40.24
C GLU A 421 8.22 27.78 41.34
N LYS A 422 7.36 27.98 42.34
CA LYS A 422 7.65 28.89 43.48
C LYS A 422 8.70 28.30 44.42
N GLU A 423 8.68 26.99 44.67
CA GLU A 423 9.73 26.33 45.46
C GLU A 423 11.08 26.37 44.73
N GLU A 424 11.12 26.15 43.40
CA GLU A 424 12.37 26.27 42.63
C GLU A 424 12.90 27.72 42.59
N GLU A 425 12.02 28.73 42.51
CA GLU A 425 12.43 30.15 42.55
C GLU A 425 12.95 30.55 43.94
N GLU A 426 12.37 30.04 45.03
CA GLU A 426 12.84 30.27 46.40
C GLU A 426 14.20 29.60 46.66
N GLU A 427 14.40 28.36 46.17
CA GLU A 427 15.68 27.65 46.30
C GLU A 427 16.79 28.32 45.46
N ALA A 428 16.45 28.87 44.29
CA ALA A 428 17.38 29.65 43.48
C ALA A 428 17.81 30.96 44.16
N LEU A 429 16.90 31.64 44.85
CA LEU A 429 17.20 32.86 45.60
C LEU A 429 18.07 32.59 46.84
N GLU A 430 17.83 31.49 47.56
CA GLU A 430 18.72 31.08 48.66
C GLU A 430 20.13 30.76 48.15
N MET A 431 20.26 30.11 46.99
CA MET A 431 21.59 29.84 46.41
C MET A 431 22.31 31.11 45.95
N GLU A 432 21.59 32.13 45.47
CA GLU A 432 22.18 33.42 45.09
C GLU A 432 22.65 34.21 46.32
N GLU A 433 21.88 34.21 47.41
CA GLU A 433 22.26 34.89 48.67
C GLU A 433 23.50 34.23 49.30
N VAL A 434 23.60 32.89 49.26
CA VAL A 434 24.80 32.16 49.73
C VAL A 434 26.03 32.48 48.86
N ALA A 435 25.84 32.64 47.54
CA ALA A 435 26.93 32.98 46.63
C ALA A 435 27.43 34.43 46.83
N GLU A 436 26.52 35.38 47.13
CA GLU A 436 26.89 36.75 47.47
C GLU A 436 27.64 36.83 48.82
N GLU A 437 27.24 36.05 49.83
CA GLU A 437 27.97 35.96 51.11
C GLU A 437 29.37 35.36 50.93
N GLU A 438 29.54 34.35 50.08
CA GLU A 438 30.86 33.77 49.77
C GLU A 438 31.76 34.76 48.98
N GLU A 439 31.20 35.58 48.07
CA GLU A 439 31.96 36.64 47.38
C GLU A 439 32.37 37.78 48.34
N GLU A 440 31.51 38.18 49.28
CA GLU A 440 31.86 39.19 50.29
C GLU A 440 32.96 38.68 51.26
N GLU A 441 32.94 37.40 51.65
CA GLU A 441 34.00 36.80 52.47
C GLU A 441 35.35 36.65 51.72
N GLU A 442 35.33 36.47 50.39
CA GLU A 442 36.54 36.48 49.56
C GLU A 442 37.10 37.90 49.34
N GLU A 443 36.27 38.94 49.27
CA GLU A 443 36.73 40.33 49.18
C GLU A 443 37.30 40.88 50.52
N GLU A 444 36.90 40.32 51.66
CA GLU A 444 37.40 40.73 52.99
C GLU A 444 38.77 40.11 53.37
N GLN A 445 39.24 39.07 52.65
CA GLN A 445 40.54 38.40 52.84
C GLN A 445 41.69 39.00 52.02
#